data_AF-A0A5J5RLJ8-F1
#
_entry.id   AF-A0A5J5RLJ8-F1
#
_cell.length_a   1.000
_cell.length_b   1.000
_cell.length_c   1.000
_cell.angle_alpha   90.00
_cell.angle_beta   90.00
_cell.angle_gamma   90.00
#
_symmetry.space_group_name_H-M   'P 1'
#
loop_
_entity.id
_entity.type
_entity.pdbx_description
1 polymer ?
#
loop_
_entity_poly.entity_id
_entity_poly.type
_entity_poly.pdbx_seq_one_letter_code
_entity_poly.pdbx_strand_id
1 'polypeptide(L)'
;MAISNLSTAQTPLLDDASLYYKGRPVHRSNSGGWRYASFIIVVEIAERFANYGISSNLITFLTGPLGESTAVAATQVNAWSGASSLLPLLGAFIADSFLGQYRTIILAFLLYILHLAKVGTSHGFKLLV
;
A
#
# COMPACT_ATOMS: atom_id res chain seq x y z
N MET A 1 -39.53 17.82 -30.86
CA MET A 1 -39.89 16.58 -30.15
C MET A 1 -38.85 15.47 -30.41
N ALA A 2 -37.54 15.77 -30.35
CA ALA A 2 -36.48 14.82 -30.71
C ALA A 2 -35.31 14.73 -29.69
N ILE A 3 -35.27 15.63 -28.70
CA ILE A 3 -34.15 15.73 -27.73
C ILE A 3 -34.40 14.87 -26.48
N SER A 4 -35.67 14.59 -26.12
CA SER A 4 -36.01 13.76 -24.95
C SER A 4 -35.66 12.29 -25.13
N ASN A 5 -35.64 11.77 -26.37
CA ASN A 5 -35.39 10.34 -26.64
C ASN A 5 -33.91 9.94 -26.58
N LEU A 6 -32.98 10.90 -26.72
CA LEU A 6 -31.53 10.63 -26.59
C LEU A 6 -31.10 10.48 -25.12
N SER A 7 -31.71 11.26 -24.22
CA SER A 7 -31.46 11.16 -22.76
C SER A 7 -31.94 9.82 -22.19
N THR A 8 -33.12 9.35 -22.62
CA THR A 8 -33.70 8.06 -22.19
C THR A 8 -32.96 6.84 -22.78
N ALA A 9 -32.20 7.00 -23.86
CA ALA A 9 -31.41 5.92 -24.46
C ALA A 9 -29.98 5.82 -23.89
N GLN A 10 -29.39 6.94 -23.46
CA GLN A 10 -28.06 6.95 -22.81
C GLN A 10 -28.09 6.52 -21.34
N THR A 11 -29.21 6.74 -20.65
CA THR A 11 -29.38 6.39 -19.23
C THR A 11 -29.31 4.88 -18.92
N PRO A 12 -29.98 3.97 -19.65
CA PRO A 12 -29.87 2.53 -19.38
C PRO A 12 -28.48 1.97 -19.75
N LEU A 13 -27.86 2.46 -20.83
CA LEU A 13 -26.57 1.94 -21.28
C LEU A 13 -25.41 2.30 -20.34
N LEU A 14 -25.46 3.45 -19.66
CA LEU A 14 -24.42 3.84 -18.71
C LEU A 14 -24.56 3.12 -17.36
N ASP A 15 -25.80 2.88 -16.89
CA ASP A 15 -26.03 2.11 -15.66
C ASP A 15 -25.72 0.62 -15.86
N ASP A 16 -26.09 0.06 -17.02
CA ASP A 16 -25.89 -1.35 -17.31
C ASP A 16 -24.43 -1.70 -17.64
N ALA A 17 -23.70 -0.85 -18.38
CA ALA A 17 -22.29 -1.13 -18.72
C ALA A 17 -21.39 -1.30 -17.49
N SER A 18 -21.72 -0.61 -16.38
CA SER A 18 -21.01 -0.76 -15.10
C SER A 18 -21.26 -2.10 -14.39
N LEU A 19 -22.36 -2.78 -14.76
CA LEU A 19 -22.81 -4.04 -14.16
C LEU A 19 -22.33 -5.29 -14.93
N TYR A 20 -21.83 -5.15 -16.17
CA TYR A 20 -21.58 -6.27 -17.08
C TYR A 20 -20.11 -6.57 -17.44
N TYR A 21 -19.11 -6.16 -16.64
CA TYR A 21 -17.69 -6.48 -16.96
C TYR A 21 -17.33 -7.99 -16.89
N LYS A 22 -18.27 -8.91 -16.56
CA LYS A 22 -18.01 -10.36 -16.60
C LYS A 22 -19.23 -11.29 -16.63
N GLY A 23 -20.38 -10.81 -17.11
CA GLY A 23 -21.58 -11.66 -17.27
C GLY A 23 -22.19 -12.22 -15.97
N ARG A 24 -21.92 -11.63 -14.81
CA ARG A 24 -22.60 -11.96 -13.54
C ARG A 24 -23.03 -10.67 -12.83
N PRO A 25 -24.25 -10.59 -12.27
CA PRO A 25 -24.67 -9.43 -11.49
C PRO A 25 -23.74 -9.27 -10.28
N VAL A 26 -23.13 -8.09 -10.13
CA VAL A 26 -22.31 -7.75 -8.95
C VAL A 26 -23.25 -7.58 -7.75
N HIS A 27 -23.42 -8.65 -6.98
CA HIS A 27 -24.23 -8.62 -5.76
C HIS A 27 -23.47 -7.88 -4.65
N ARG A 28 -23.65 -6.56 -4.54
CA ARG A 28 -23.02 -5.69 -3.52
C ARG A 28 -23.51 -5.96 -2.08
N SER A 29 -24.58 -6.74 -1.91
CA SER A 29 -25.34 -6.88 -0.66
C SER A 29 -24.58 -7.56 0.48
N ASN A 30 -23.46 -8.25 0.20
CA ASN A 30 -22.61 -8.87 1.22
C ASN A 30 -21.13 -8.52 1.03
N SER A 31 -20.85 -7.27 0.64
CA SER A 31 -19.46 -6.80 0.56
C SER A 31 -18.97 -6.44 1.97
N GLY A 32 -18.04 -7.21 2.52
CA GLY A 32 -17.32 -6.89 3.76
C GLY A 32 -16.46 -5.62 3.70
N GLY A 33 -16.72 -4.74 2.72
CA GLY A 33 -15.92 -3.58 2.36
C GLY A 33 -15.83 -2.53 3.46
N TRP A 34 -16.85 -2.39 4.31
CA TRP A 34 -16.86 -1.40 5.40
C TRP A 34 -15.73 -1.59 6.41
N ARG A 35 -15.35 -2.85 6.70
CA ARG A 35 -14.25 -3.15 7.62
C ARG A 35 -12.90 -2.80 7.00
N TYR A 36 -12.70 -3.10 5.72
CA TYR A 36 -11.48 -2.76 4.99
C TYR A 36 -11.37 -1.26 4.73
N ALA A 37 -12.48 -0.59 4.38
CA ALA A 37 -12.55 0.84 4.20
C ALA A 37 -12.22 1.58 5.51
N SER A 38 -12.78 1.12 6.63
CA SER A 38 -12.45 1.69 7.95
C SER A 38 -10.96 1.52 8.29
N PHE A 39 -10.38 0.36 7.98
CA PHE A 39 -8.96 0.11 8.19
C PHE A 39 -8.08 1.06 7.36
N ILE A 40 -8.39 1.23 6.07
CA ILE A 40 -7.67 2.15 5.17
C ILE A 40 -7.76 3.59 5.69
N ILE A 41 -8.95 4.03 6.13
CA ILE A 41 -9.14 5.38 6.69
C ILE A 41 -8.29 5.59 7.94
N VAL A 42 -8.26 4.63 8.86
CA VAL A 42 -7.44 4.74 10.08
C VAL A 42 -5.96 4.83 9.74
N VAL A 43 -5.48 4.04 8.77
CA VAL A 43 -4.09 4.09 8.31
C VAL A 43 -3.76 5.44 7.70
N GLU A 44 -4.60 5.97 6.80
CA GLU A 44 -4.40 7.30 6.19
C GLU A 44 -4.33 8.40 7.26
N ILE A 45 -5.23 8.37 8.25
CA ILE A 45 -5.23 9.36 9.34
C ILE A 45 -3.95 9.26 10.16
N ALA A 46 -3.51 8.04 10.51
CA ALA A 46 -2.28 7.82 11.26
C ALA A 46 -1.05 8.30 10.48
N GLU A 47 -0.98 8.04 9.18
CA GLU A 47 0.09 8.51 8.30
C GLU A 47 0.13 10.05 8.26
N ARG A 48 -1.01 10.70 8.02
CA ARG A 48 -1.15 12.16 8.02
C ARG A 48 -0.67 12.76 9.34
N PHE A 49 -1.13 12.19 10.45
CA PHE A 49 -0.75 12.64 11.79
C PHE A 49 0.75 12.55 12.03
N ALA A 50 1.37 11.40 11.70
CA ALA A 50 2.81 11.21 11.85
C ALA A 50 3.61 12.18 10.96
N ASN A 51 3.19 12.36 9.69
CA ASN A 51 3.89 13.24 8.75
C ASN A 51 3.85 14.71 9.21
N TYR A 52 2.70 15.21 9.65
CA TYR A 52 2.61 16.57 10.19
C TYR A 52 3.35 16.72 11.53
N GLY A 53 3.31 15.70 12.39
CA GLY A 53 4.04 15.69 13.67
C GLY A 53 5.55 15.79 13.48
N ILE A 54 6.10 15.05 12.52
CA ILE A 54 7.53 15.12 12.19
C ILE A 54 7.84 16.45 11.50
N SER A 55 7.08 16.83 10.47
CA SER A 55 7.36 18.03 9.66
C SER A 55 7.35 19.33 10.49
N SER A 56 6.48 19.41 11.50
CA SER A 56 6.40 20.59 12.38
C SER A 56 7.57 20.71 13.36
N ASN A 57 8.15 19.59 13.81
CA ASN A 57 9.22 19.58 14.81
C ASN A 57 10.63 19.45 14.21
N LEU A 58 10.74 19.00 12.96
CA LEU A 58 12.02 18.67 12.33
C LEU A 58 12.97 19.86 12.25
N ILE A 59 12.50 21.04 11.84
CA ILE A 59 13.37 22.23 11.72
C ILE A 59 13.93 22.68 13.08
N THR A 60 13.11 22.61 14.12
CA THR A 60 13.50 22.97 15.50
C THR A 60 14.48 21.94 16.07
N PHE A 61 14.29 20.67 15.75
CA PHE A 61 15.23 19.61 16.14
C PHE A 61 16.60 19.76 15.47
N LEU A 62 16.62 20.10 14.18
CA LEU A 62 17.87 20.30 13.42
C LEU A 62 18.65 21.54 13.89
N THR A 63 17.96 22.66 14.11
CA THR A 63 18.60 23.92 14.49
C THR A 63 18.94 24.01 15.98
N GLY A 64 18.19 23.31 16.85
CA GLY A 64 18.43 23.32 18.30
C GLY A 64 19.39 22.21 18.74
N PRO A 65 18.91 20.99 19.06
CA PRO A 65 19.74 19.88 19.54
C PRO A 65 20.90 19.47 18.61
N LEU A 66 20.70 19.52 17.30
CA LEU A 66 21.72 19.16 16.31
C LEU A 66 22.66 20.32 15.96
N GLY A 67 22.27 21.56 16.28
CA GLY A 67 23.10 22.76 16.05
C GLY A 67 23.38 23.08 14.58
N GLU A 68 22.56 22.57 13.65
CA GLU A 68 22.73 22.84 12.22
C GLU A 68 22.39 24.29 11.89
N SER A 69 23.10 24.87 10.92
CA SER A 69 22.76 26.21 10.43
C SER A 69 21.37 26.21 9.77
N THR A 70 20.64 27.32 9.86
CA THR A 70 19.28 27.44 9.28
C THR A 70 19.24 27.07 7.79
N ALA A 71 20.31 27.37 7.04
CA ALA A 71 20.42 27.02 5.63
C ALA A 71 20.51 25.50 5.42
N VAL A 72 21.31 24.79 6.21
CA VAL A 72 21.45 23.33 6.14
C VAL A 72 20.20 22.63 6.69
N ALA A 73 19.63 23.12 7.78
CA ALA A 73 18.39 22.58 8.33
C ALA A 73 17.22 22.71 7.32
N ALA A 74 17.12 23.83 6.61
CA ALA A 74 16.11 24.02 5.57
C ALA A 74 16.29 23.05 4.38
N THR A 75 17.53 22.77 3.96
CA THR A 75 17.76 21.79 2.90
C THR A 75 17.38 20.37 3.32
N GLN A 76 17.64 19.99 4.56
CA GLN A 76 17.23 18.69 5.10
C GLN A 76 15.70 18.57 5.24
N VAL A 77 15.01 19.62 5.68
CA VAL A 77 13.54 19.63 5.72
C VAL A 77 12.94 19.50 4.31
N ASN A 78 13.52 20.19 3.31
CA ASN A 78 13.10 20.04 1.91
C ASN A 78 13.36 18.61 1.39
N ALA A 79 14.50 18.01 1.76
CA ALA A 79 14.81 16.63 1.40
C ALA A 79 13.82 15.64 2.05
N TRP A 80 13.44 15.84 3.32
CA TRP A 80 12.39 15.06 3.98
C TRP A 80 11.05 15.17 3.24
N SER A 81 10.62 16.39 2.91
CA SER A 81 9.37 16.63 2.16
C SER A 81 9.37 15.92 0.79
N GLY A 82 10.50 16.00 0.08
CA GLY A 82 10.69 15.29 -1.18
C GLY A 82 10.62 13.77 -1.01
N ALA A 83 11.32 13.22 -0.01
CA ALA A 83 11.32 11.79 0.29
C ALA A 83 9.91 11.27 0.66
N SER A 84 9.19 11.99 1.53
CA SER A 84 7.82 11.66 1.93
C SER A 84 6.83 11.70 0.76
N SER A 85 7.08 12.52 -0.26
CA SER A 85 6.25 12.58 -1.47
C SER A 85 6.57 11.45 -2.46
N LEU A 86 7.82 10.99 -2.50
CA LEU A 86 8.29 9.89 -3.38
C LEU A 86 7.99 8.51 -2.80
N LEU A 87 7.94 8.37 -1.47
CA LEU A 87 7.67 7.10 -0.78
C LEU A 87 6.36 6.43 -1.22
N PRO A 88 5.20 7.12 -1.33
CA PRO A 88 3.97 6.54 -1.85
C PRO A 88 4.09 6.07 -3.31
N LEU A 89 4.83 6.80 -4.16
CA LEU A 89 5.06 6.41 -5.55
C LEU A 89 5.89 5.12 -5.63
N LEU A 90 6.93 5.01 -4.80
CA LEU A 90 7.73 3.80 -4.69
C LEU A 90 6.90 2.64 -4.12
N GLY A 91 6.10 2.90 -3.10
CA GLY A 91 5.19 1.92 -2.49
C GLY A 91 4.14 1.41 -3.48
N ALA A 92 3.56 2.29 -4.30
CA ALA A 92 2.64 1.93 -5.37
C ALA A 92 3.34 1.11 -6.46
N PHE A 93 4.53 1.51 -6.90
CA PHE A 93 5.32 0.76 -7.87
C PHE A 93 5.64 -0.65 -7.37
N ILE A 94 5.99 -0.79 -6.09
CA ILE A 94 6.19 -2.09 -5.43
C ILE A 94 4.86 -2.86 -5.37
N ALA A 95 3.77 -2.25 -4.92
CA ALA A 95 2.46 -2.91 -4.87
C ALA A 95 2.03 -3.46 -6.24
N ASP A 96 2.23 -2.68 -7.31
CA ASP A 96 1.88 -3.05 -8.68
C ASP A 96 2.85 -4.09 -9.26
N SER A 97 4.15 -3.98 -8.98
CA SER A 97 5.16 -4.92 -9.47
C SER A 97 5.06 -6.29 -8.80
N PHE A 98 4.66 -6.34 -7.53
CA PHE A 98 4.61 -7.59 -6.75
C PHE A 98 3.30 -8.38 -6.92
N LEU A 99 2.25 -7.80 -7.51
CA LEU A 99 1.03 -8.56 -7.84
C LEU A 99 1.20 -9.59 -8.99
N GLY A 100 2.40 -9.69 -9.58
CA GLY A 100 2.80 -10.76 -10.52
C GLY A 100 4.06 -11.58 -10.15
N GLN A 101 4.91 -11.12 -9.23
CA GLN A 101 6.22 -11.74 -8.92
C GLN A 101 6.34 -12.35 -7.50
N TYR A 102 5.39 -12.11 -6.60
CA TYR A 102 5.43 -12.63 -5.21
C TYR A 102 5.48 -14.18 -5.14
N ARG A 103 4.98 -14.86 -6.17
CA ARG A 103 4.92 -16.34 -6.27
C ARG A 103 6.31 -16.98 -6.31
N THR A 104 7.28 -16.40 -7.01
CA THR A 104 8.65 -16.95 -7.09
C THR A 104 9.43 -16.77 -5.80
N ILE A 105 9.24 -15.65 -5.10
CA ILE A 105 9.89 -15.38 -3.82
C ILE A 105 9.36 -16.30 -2.72
N ILE A 106 8.04 -16.53 -2.65
CA ILE A 106 7.46 -17.54 -1.73
C ILE A 106 8.00 -18.93 -2.05
N LEU A 107 8.05 -19.31 -3.32
CA LEU A 107 8.56 -20.63 -3.71
C LEU A 107 10.03 -20.81 -3.26
N ALA A 108 10.87 -19.79 -3.45
CA ALA A 108 12.25 -19.80 -2.97
C ALA A 108 12.34 -19.90 -1.44
N PHE A 109 11.49 -19.17 -0.70
CA PHE A 109 11.42 -19.23 0.76
C PHE A 109 10.96 -20.61 1.27
N LEU A 110 9.96 -21.23 0.65
CA LEU A 110 9.49 -22.57 1.02
C LEU A 110 10.56 -23.63 0.78
N LEU A 111 11.31 -23.54 -0.33
CA LEU A 111 12.44 -24.42 -0.60
C LEU A 111 13.55 -24.27 0.45
N TYR A 112 13.82 -23.04 0.90
CA TYR A 112 14.80 -22.77 1.95
C TYR A 112 14.39 -23.37 3.31
N ILE A 113 13.14 -23.20 3.73
CA ILE A 113 12.63 -23.79 4.99
C ILE A 113 12.66 -25.33 4.93
N LEU A 114 12.25 -25.92 3.80
CA LEU A 114 12.31 -27.36 3.60
C LEU A 114 13.74 -27.89 3.69
N HIS A 115 14.71 -27.17 3.11
CA HIS A 115 16.13 -27.52 3.20
C HIS A 115 16.61 -27.47 4.65
N LEU A 116 16.31 -26.39 5.38
CA LEU A 116 16.68 -26.25 6.79
C LEU A 116 16.03 -27.31 7.67
N ALA A 117 14.75 -27.64 7.47
CA ALA A 117 14.07 -28.67 8.22
C ALA A 117 14.74 -30.04 8.05
N LYS A 118 15.08 -30.42 6.82
CA LYS A 118 15.80 -31.68 6.53
C LYS A 118 17.19 -31.71 7.17
N VAL A 119 17.93 -30.60 7.13
CA VAL A 119 19.25 -30.49 7.78
C VAL A 119 19.12 -30.60 9.31
N GLY A 120 18.08 -30.00 9.88
CA GLY A 120 17.78 -30.05 11.31
C GLY A 120 17.50 -31.46 11.81
N THR A 121 16.72 -32.26 11.07
CA THR A 121 16.42 -33.66 11.47
C THR A 121 17.66 -34.57 11.41
N SER A 122 18.59 -34.32 10.48
CA SER A 122 19.84 -35.09 10.36
C SER A 122 20.81 -34.88 11.53
N HIS A 123 20.88 -33.66 12.08
CA HIS A 123 21.74 -33.36 13.23
C HIS A 123 21.07 -33.66 14.57
N GLY A 124 19.74 -33.58 14.68
CA GLY A 124 18.99 -33.95 15.88
C GLY A 124 18.95 -35.46 16.15
N PHE A 125 18.90 -36.30 15.10
CA PHE A 125 18.87 -37.77 15.26
C PHE A 125 20.23 -38.37 15.68
N LYS A 126 21.35 -37.72 15.34
CA LYS A 126 22.70 -38.14 15.74
C LYS A 126 23.09 -37.81 17.20
N LEU A 127 22.28 -37.04 17.91
CA LEU A 127 22.49 -36.70 19.32
C LEU A 127 21.63 -37.54 20.28
N LEU A 128 20.78 -38.44 19.74
CA LEU A 128 19.82 -39.25 20.50
C LEU A 128 19.95 -40.76 20.21
N VAL A 129 20.94 -41.18 19.42
CA VAL A 129 21.42 -42.56 19.26
C VAL A 129 22.92 -42.56 19.51
#